data_AF-A0A358HR52-F1
#
_entry.id   AF-A0A358HR52-F1
#
_cell.length_a   1.000
_cell.length_b   1.000
_cell.length_c   1.000
_cell.angle_alpha   90.00
_cell.angle_beta   90.00
_cell.angle_gamma   90.00
#
_symmetry.space_group_name_H-M   'P 1'
#
loop_
_entity.id
_entity.type
_entity.pdbx_description
1 polymer ?
#
loop_
_entity_poly.entity_id
_entity_poly.type
_entity_poly.pdbx_seq_one_letter_code
_entity_poly.pdbx_strand_id
1 'polypeptide(L)'
;EGSVGRALQLHEVGGLELYTELVTLIAALPNADVAGQHKFAERFSAADKDASFATITELLHWWLARMIRFAATGQVPREIVDGELPAMQRMAASQPLDQWLEVWEKINELMGATRGLHLDRKQALLNA
;
A
#
# COMPACT_ATOMS: atom_id res chain seq x y z
N GLU A 1 -2.15 -16.00 1.71
CA GLU A 1 -1.43 -15.89 0.42
C GLU A 1 -2.27 -16.22 -0.83
N GLY A 2 -3.59 -16.50 -0.74
CA GLY A 2 -4.33 -17.11 -1.86
C GLY A 2 -5.11 -16.20 -2.83
N SER A 3 -5.60 -15.01 -2.43
CA SER A 3 -6.45 -14.18 -3.32
C SER A 3 -5.71 -13.00 -3.96
N VAL A 4 -4.85 -12.30 -3.23
CA VAL A 4 -4.14 -11.12 -3.76
C VAL A 4 -2.99 -11.50 -4.70
N GLY A 5 -2.28 -12.60 -4.45
CA GLY A 5 -1.32 -13.16 -5.42
C GLY A 5 -2.00 -13.57 -6.73
N ARG A 6 -3.27 -13.99 -6.67
CA ARG A 6 -4.12 -14.24 -7.84
C ARG A 6 -4.63 -12.94 -8.47
N ALA A 7 -4.88 -11.88 -7.70
CA ALA A 7 -5.25 -10.55 -8.22
C ALA A 7 -4.08 -9.87 -8.96
N LEU A 8 -2.84 -10.03 -8.47
CA LEU A 8 -1.61 -9.63 -9.18
C LEU A 8 -1.47 -10.34 -10.53
N GLN A 9 -1.91 -11.60 -10.61
CA GLN A 9 -1.93 -12.38 -11.85
C GLN A 9 -3.13 -12.08 -12.75
N LEU A 10 -4.32 -11.77 -12.19
CA LEU A 10 -5.53 -11.50 -12.99
C LEU A 10 -5.56 -10.10 -13.60
N HIS A 11 -4.89 -9.11 -13.00
CA HIS A 11 -4.71 -7.78 -13.57
C HIS A 11 -3.50 -7.75 -14.51
N GLU A 12 -3.50 -8.62 -15.51
CA GLU A 12 -2.42 -8.83 -16.50
C GLU A 12 -2.04 -7.57 -17.30
N VAL A 13 -2.82 -6.50 -17.22
CA VAL A 13 -2.41 -5.16 -17.69
C VAL A 13 -2.41 -4.20 -16.51
N GLY A 14 -1.31 -4.17 -15.76
CA GLY A 14 -0.97 -3.08 -14.84
C GLY A 14 -0.98 -3.39 -13.34
N GLY A 15 -1.40 -4.58 -12.89
CA GLY A 15 -1.43 -4.92 -11.45
C GLY A 15 -0.04 -5.02 -10.81
N LEU A 16 0.90 -5.68 -11.48
CA LEU A 16 2.30 -5.77 -11.03
C LEU A 16 3.02 -4.43 -11.14
N GLU A 17 2.79 -3.67 -12.22
CA GLU A 17 3.36 -2.33 -12.40
C GLU A 17 2.91 -1.38 -11.28
N LEU A 18 1.61 -1.39 -10.98
CA LEU A 18 1.04 -0.63 -9.87
C LEU A 18 1.65 -1.02 -8.51
N TYR A 19 1.89 -2.31 -8.30
CA TYR A 19 2.53 -2.80 -7.09
C TYR A 19 4.01 -2.38 -7.00
N THR A 20 4.75 -2.46 -8.10
CA THR A 20 6.15 -1.98 -8.18
C THR A 20 6.25 -0.50 -7.86
N GLU A 21 5.37 0.33 -8.41
CA GLU A 21 5.33 1.77 -8.12
C GLU A 21 5.02 2.03 -6.64
N LEU A 22 4.04 1.33 -6.07
CA LEU A 22 3.72 1.42 -4.65
C LEU A 22 4.94 1.10 -3.78
N VAL A 23 5.60 -0.03 -4.03
CA VAL A 23 6.79 -0.45 -3.26
C VAL A 23 7.92 0.55 -3.43
N THR A 24 8.12 1.11 -4.63
CA THR A 24 9.15 2.13 -4.90
C THR A 24 8.92 3.37 -4.03
N LEU A 25 7.69 3.86 -3.94
CA LEU A 25 7.34 5.01 -3.11
C LEU A 25 7.53 4.74 -1.61
N ILE A 26 7.17 3.54 -1.15
CA ILE A 26 7.39 3.11 0.24
C ILE A 26 8.89 2.99 0.53
N ALA A 27 9.66 2.43 -0.41
CA ALA A 27 11.09 2.23 -0.26
C ALA A 27 11.87 3.54 -0.18
N ALA A 28 11.35 4.63 -0.75
CA ALA A 28 11.97 5.96 -0.65
C ALA A 28 11.92 6.55 0.77
N LEU A 29 11.05 6.04 1.66
CA LEU A 29 10.94 6.55 3.02
C LEU A 29 12.21 6.29 3.86
N PRO A 30 12.62 7.24 4.72
CA PRO A 30 11.89 8.47 5.10
C PRO A 30 12.07 9.65 4.13
N ASN A 31 12.94 9.54 3.12
CA ASN A 31 13.20 10.59 2.13
C ASN A 31 12.15 10.53 1.00
N ALA A 32 10.90 10.81 1.36
CA ALA A 32 9.75 10.71 0.47
C ALA A 32 9.96 11.48 -0.86
N ASP A 33 9.73 10.79 -1.98
CA ASP A 33 9.52 11.45 -3.28
C ASP A 33 8.11 12.04 -3.31
N VAL A 34 7.96 13.23 -2.72
CA VAL A 34 6.68 13.94 -2.59
C VAL A 34 6.04 14.17 -3.97
N ALA A 35 6.83 14.48 -4.99
CA ALA A 35 6.33 14.67 -6.35
C ALA A 35 5.81 13.36 -6.95
N GLY A 36 6.55 12.26 -6.77
CA GLY A 36 6.14 10.91 -7.14
C GLY A 36 4.85 10.47 -6.44
N GLN A 37 4.72 10.72 -5.14
CA GLN A 37 3.51 10.41 -4.36
C GLN A 37 2.28 11.15 -4.88
N HIS A 38 2.40 12.46 -5.15
CA HIS A 38 1.30 13.23 -5.72
C HIS A 38 0.92 12.72 -7.11
N LYS A 39 1.89 12.47 -7.99
CA LYS A 39 1.64 11.94 -9.34
C LYS A 39 0.96 10.57 -9.28
N PHE A 40 1.38 9.73 -8.35
CA PHE A 40 0.78 8.41 -8.13
C PHE A 40 -0.67 8.54 -7.64
N ALA A 41 -0.93 9.40 -6.66
CA ALA A 41 -2.28 9.65 -6.12
C ALA A 41 -3.25 10.21 -7.18
N GLU A 42 -2.80 11.07 -8.09
CA GLU A 42 -3.64 11.63 -9.17
C GLU A 42 -4.19 10.56 -10.13
N ARG A 43 -3.57 9.36 -10.21
CA ARG A 43 -4.09 8.26 -11.03
C ARG A 43 -5.43 7.72 -10.54
N PHE A 44 -5.77 7.98 -9.27
CA PHE A 44 -6.94 7.45 -8.59
C PHE A 44 -7.92 8.54 -8.13
N SER A 45 -7.67 9.80 -8.48
CA SER A 45 -8.47 10.95 -8.01
C SER A 45 -9.81 11.09 -8.73
N ALA A 46 -9.93 10.58 -9.95
CA ALA A 46 -11.16 10.66 -10.75
C ALA A 46 -12.23 9.63 -10.30
N ALA A 47 -13.50 10.05 -10.38
CA ALA A 47 -14.64 9.24 -9.96
C ALA A 47 -14.84 7.95 -10.80
N ASP A 48 -14.33 7.90 -12.03
CA ASP A 48 -14.37 6.71 -12.90
C ASP A 48 -13.26 5.69 -12.58
N LYS A 49 -12.41 5.96 -11.59
CA LYS A 49 -11.27 5.10 -11.18
C LYS A 49 -11.53 4.26 -9.95
N ASP A 50 -12.79 4.07 -9.56
CA ASP A 50 -13.17 3.30 -8.37
C ASP A 50 -12.57 1.89 -8.32
N ALA A 51 -12.54 1.19 -9.46
CA ALA A 51 -11.93 -0.14 -9.56
C ALA A 51 -10.41 -0.07 -9.32
N SER A 52 -9.72 0.88 -9.95
CA SER A 52 -8.26 1.06 -9.77
C SER A 52 -7.91 1.52 -8.36
N PHE A 53 -8.72 2.38 -7.75
CA PHE A 53 -8.59 2.79 -6.35
C PHE A 53 -8.76 1.58 -5.42
N ALA A 54 -9.79 0.77 -5.63
CA ALA A 54 -9.97 -0.48 -4.87
C ALA A 54 -8.78 -1.43 -5.02
N THR A 55 -8.23 -1.57 -6.23
CA THR A 55 -7.04 -2.40 -6.47
C THR A 55 -5.81 -1.90 -5.70
N ILE A 56 -5.47 -0.60 -5.78
CA ILE A 56 -4.27 -0.08 -5.07
C ILE A 56 -4.43 -0.19 -3.55
N THR A 57 -5.63 0.06 -3.05
CA THR A 57 -6.03 -0.15 -1.66
C THR A 57 -5.77 -1.59 -1.20
N GLU A 58 -6.24 -2.57 -1.97
CA GLU A 58 -6.04 -3.99 -1.65
C GLU A 58 -4.55 -4.39 -1.68
N LEU A 59 -3.79 -3.84 -2.62
CA LEU A 59 -2.35 -4.05 -2.72
C LEU A 59 -1.59 -3.49 -1.51
N LEU A 60 -1.92 -2.26 -1.07
CA LEU A 60 -1.33 -1.65 0.12
C LEU A 60 -1.64 -2.46 1.38
N HIS A 61 -2.89 -2.86 1.57
CA HIS A 61 -3.27 -3.72 2.69
C HIS A 61 -2.52 -5.04 2.70
N TRP A 62 -2.37 -5.66 1.54
CA TRP A 62 -1.65 -6.91 1.42
C TRP A 62 -0.16 -6.76 1.74
N TRP A 63 0.45 -5.66 1.27
CA TRP A 63 1.83 -5.32 1.61
C TRP A 63 2.00 -5.13 3.12
N LEU A 64 1.14 -4.34 3.76
CA LEU A 64 1.16 -4.10 5.22
C LEU A 64 0.98 -5.39 6.01
N ALA A 65 0.03 -6.24 5.63
CA ALA A 65 -0.18 -7.53 6.29
C ALA A 65 1.05 -8.44 6.20
N ARG A 66 1.75 -8.43 5.06
CA ARG A 66 3.03 -9.17 4.89
C ARG A 66 4.13 -8.59 5.78
N MET A 67 4.26 -7.27 5.84
CA MET A 67 5.22 -6.58 6.70
C MET A 67 4.96 -6.87 8.19
N ILE A 68 3.70 -6.76 8.64
CA ILE A 68 3.28 -7.06 10.01
C ILE A 68 3.57 -8.51 10.36
N ARG A 69 3.26 -9.47 9.47
CA ARG A 69 3.59 -10.89 9.66
C ARG A 69 5.09 -11.11 9.79
N PHE A 70 5.88 -10.46 8.94
CA PHE A 70 7.33 -10.49 9.02
C PHE A 70 7.83 -9.96 10.36
N ALA A 71 7.36 -8.78 10.79
CA ALA A 71 7.74 -8.17 12.06
C ALA A 71 7.36 -9.04 13.28
N ALA A 72 6.16 -9.66 13.25
CA ALA A 72 5.66 -10.48 14.34
C ALA A 72 6.33 -11.86 14.45
N THR A 73 6.76 -12.45 13.34
CA THR A 73 7.23 -13.85 13.31
C THR A 73 8.72 -14.01 13.01
N GLY A 74 9.38 -12.96 12.51
CA GLY A 74 10.74 -13.02 11.96
C GLY A 74 10.85 -13.83 10.66
N GLN A 75 9.75 -14.39 10.13
CA GLN A 75 9.76 -15.14 8.88
C GLN A 75 9.90 -14.19 7.69
N VAL A 76 11.07 -14.20 7.06
CA VAL A 76 11.38 -13.36 5.90
C VAL A 76 10.44 -13.72 4.74
N PRO A 77 9.60 -12.79 4.27
CA PRO A 77 8.71 -13.04 3.14
C PRO A 77 9.55 -13.12 1.86
N ARG A 78 9.11 -13.95 0.91
CA ARG A 78 9.68 -13.93 -0.44
C ARG A 78 9.40 -12.57 -1.07
N GLU A 79 10.43 -11.98 -1.65
CA GLU A 79 10.33 -10.74 -2.41
C GLU A 79 9.55 -10.94 -3.72
N ILE A 80 8.63 -10.03 -4.00
CA ILE A 80 7.80 -10.02 -5.21
C ILE A 80 8.33 -9.02 -6.24
N VAL A 81 8.84 -7.88 -5.77
CA VAL A 81 9.47 -6.83 -6.56
C VAL A 81 10.72 -6.34 -5.84
N ASP A 82 11.73 -5.89 -6.57
CA ASP A 82 13.01 -5.47 -6.00
C ASP A 82 12.84 -4.33 -4.98
N GLY A 83 13.50 -4.46 -3.82
CA GLY A 83 13.52 -3.43 -2.78
C GLY A 83 12.37 -3.53 -1.77
N GLU A 84 11.45 -4.47 -1.96
CA GLU A 84 10.35 -4.75 -1.04
C GLU A 84 10.85 -5.21 0.33
N LEU A 85 11.74 -6.19 0.38
CA LEU A 85 12.21 -6.73 1.65
C LEU A 85 13.01 -5.69 2.46
N PRO A 86 13.98 -4.96 1.87
CA PRO A 86 14.63 -3.85 2.56
C PRO A 86 13.66 -2.78 3.08
N ALA A 87 12.58 -2.48 2.34
CA ALA A 87 11.56 -1.53 2.79
C ALA A 87 10.78 -2.08 4.00
N MET A 88 10.34 -3.34 3.95
CA MET A 88 9.68 -4.00 5.08
C MET A 88 10.56 -4.04 6.33
N GLN A 89 11.86 -4.30 6.18
CA GLN A 89 12.82 -4.28 7.28
C GLN A 89 12.96 -2.90 7.91
N ARG A 90 13.08 -1.84 7.10
CA ARG A 90 13.15 -0.46 7.63
C ARG A 90 11.88 -0.07 8.37
N MET A 91 10.71 -0.34 7.80
CA MET A 91 9.43 0.00 8.44
C MET A 91 9.20 -0.81 9.72
N ALA A 92 9.43 -2.12 9.70
CA ALA A 92 9.33 -2.95 10.89
C ALA A 92 10.26 -2.49 12.03
N ALA A 93 11.42 -1.91 11.68
CA ALA A 93 12.37 -1.37 12.64
C ALA A 93 12.08 0.08 13.09
N SER A 94 11.25 0.84 12.36
CA SER A 94 11.05 2.27 12.65
C SER A 94 10.03 2.55 13.75
N GLN A 95 9.10 1.63 14.01
CA GLN A 95 8.08 1.76 15.07
C GLN A 95 7.73 0.39 15.67
N PRO A 96 7.26 0.34 16.94
CA PRO A 96 6.69 -0.86 17.53
C PRO A 96 5.49 -1.40 16.73
N LEU A 97 5.28 -2.72 16.80
CA LEU A 97 4.23 -3.41 16.06
C LEU A 97 2.82 -2.84 16.35
N ASP A 98 2.55 -2.48 17.61
CA ASP A 98 1.25 -1.94 18.01
C ASP A 98 0.91 -0.62 17.29
N GLN A 99 1.91 0.25 17.04
CA GLN A 99 1.71 1.46 16.25
C GLN A 99 1.43 1.15 14.78
N TRP A 100 2.05 0.11 14.22
CA TRP A 100 1.76 -0.32 12.84
C TRP A 100 0.36 -0.92 12.71
N LEU A 101 -0.17 -1.57 13.75
CA LEU A 101 -1.55 -2.03 13.78
C LEU A 101 -2.52 -0.85 13.76
N GLU A 102 -2.27 0.21 14.53
CA GLU A 102 -3.08 1.44 14.49
C GLU A 102 -3.05 2.12 13.10
N VAL A 103 -1.89 2.19 12.46
CA VAL A 103 -1.75 2.74 11.09
C VAL A 103 -2.55 1.87 10.10
N TRP A 104 -2.46 0.55 10.22
CA TRP A 104 -3.21 -0.37 9.40
C TRP A 104 -4.74 -0.22 9.60
N GLU A 105 -5.20 -0.06 10.84
CA GLU A 105 -6.63 0.19 11.15
C GLU A 105 -7.11 1.52 10.57
N LYS A 106 -6.34 2.61 10.72
CA LYS A 106 -6.66 3.92 10.13
C LYS A 106 -6.75 3.86 8.60
N ILE A 107 -5.82 3.15 7.96
CA ILE A 107 -5.83 2.93 6.51
C ILE A 107 -7.10 2.15 6.10
N ASN A 108 -7.49 1.11 6.85
CA ASN A 108 -8.74 0.38 6.61
C ASN A 108 -9.97 1.28 6.78
N GLU A 109 -10.04 2.10 7.83
CA GLU A 109 -11.16 3.00 8.11
C GLU A 109 -11.31 4.07 7.03
N LEU A 110 -10.22 4.72 6.64
CA LEU A 110 -10.20 5.71 5.56
C LEU A 110 -10.71 5.08 4.26
N MET A 111 -10.27 3.87 3.94
CA MET A 111 -10.68 3.20 2.70
C MET A 111 -12.11 2.66 2.76
N GLY A 112 -12.62 2.32 3.95
CA GLY A 112 -14.04 2.05 4.19
C GLY A 112 -14.92 3.29 3.99
N ALA A 113 -14.50 4.45 4.51
CA ALA A 113 -15.19 5.73 4.35
C ALA A 113 -15.18 6.23 2.89
N THR A 114 -14.11 5.94 2.15
CA THR A 114 -13.95 6.35 0.74
C THR A 114 -14.91 5.63 -0.22
N ARG A 115 -15.43 4.46 0.16
CA ARG A 115 -16.51 3.78 -0.58
C ARG A 115 -17.87 4.47 -0.41
N GLY A 116 -18.00 5.40 0.54
CA GLY A 116 -19.25 6.10 0.84
C GLY A 116 -19.34 7.54 0.34
N LEU A 117 -18.22 8.24 0.06
CA LEU A 117 -18.24 9.68 -0.22
C LEU A 117 -17.25 10.07 -1.32
N HIS A 118 -17.79 10.60 -2.42
CA HIS A 118 -17.10 11.07 -3.63
C HIS A 118 -16.17 12.30 -3.43
N LEU A 119 -15.77 12.68 -2.21
CA LEU A 119 -15.21 14.02 -1.96
C LEU A 119 -13.87 14.13 -1.22
N ASP A 120 -13.25 13.05 -0.71
CA ASP A 120 -12.10 13.20 0.23
C ASP A 120 -10.84 12.33 -0.05
N ARG A 121 -10.71 11.75 -1.25
CA ARG A 121 -9.60 10.83 -1.60
C ARG A 121 -8.21 11.44 -1.48
N LYS A 122 -8.07 12.71 -1.86
CA LYS A 122 -6.78 13.43 -1.86
C LYS A 122 -6.32 13.80 -0.44
N GLN A 123 -7.28 14.02 0.47
CA GLN A 123 -7.00 14.34 1.87
C GLN A 123 -6.70 13.09 2.71
N ALA A 124 -7.30 11.95 2.38
CA ALA A 124 -7.00 10.67 3.04
C ALA A 124 -5.58 10.16 2.76
N LEU A 125 -5.08 10.33 1.54
CA LEU A 125 -3.73 9.88 1.15
C LEU A 125 -2.59 10.77 1.69
N LEU A 126 -2.86 12.03 2.02
CA LEU A 126 -1.86 12.99 2.48
C LEU A 126 -1.75 13.11 4.01
N ASN A 127 -2.74 12.59 4.75
CA ASN A 127 -2.80 12.70 6.22
C ASN A 127 -2.53 11.37 6.95
N ALA A 128 -2.12 10.32 6.25
CA ALA A 128 -1.74 9.03 6.81
C ALA A 128 -0.26 8.99 7.21
#